data_AF-A0A210PZW1-F1
#
_entry.id   AF-A0A210PZW1-F1
#
_cell.length_a   1.000
_cell.length_b   1.000
_cell.length_c   1.000
_cell.angle_alpha   90.00
_cell.angle_beta   90.00
_cell.angle_gamma   90.00
#
_symmetry.space_group_name_H-M   'P 1'
#
loop_
_entity.id
_entity.type
_entity.pdbx_description
1 polymer ?
#
loop_
_entity_poly.entity_id
_entity_poly.type
_entity_poly.pdbx_seq_one_letter_code
_entity_poly.pdbx_strand_id
1 'polypeptide(L)'
;MVFVMGAVADNRVMEKVKMEHAHYGDILQEDFVDFYRNLTHKGIAALNWVSSYCYNTTYALKTDDDIMVNIFKLVSKLTSDIENRLGKKDLILSNQWLRMKVLRDKKSKLYIPKEDFEPNYFSPYCSGSAFILSIDVIRRMSVVAKCVPFFLVDDYYITGMLAKKVDLTPKNV
;
A
#
# COMPACT_ATOMS: atom_id res chain seq x y z
N MET A 1 2.34 14.26 -4.67
CA MET A 1 1.97 13.64 -3.38
C MET A 1 0.45 13.60 -3.37
N VAL A 2 -0.14 12.52 -2.88
CA VAL A 2 -1.60 12.39 -2.78
C VAL A 2 -1.92 11.71 -1.46
N PHE A 3 -2.89 12.24 -0.73
CA PHE A 3 -3.41 11.67 0.50
C PHE A 3 -4.64 10.83 0.19
N VAL A 4 -4.64 9.57 0.60
CA VAL A 4 -5.73 8.64 0.32
C VAL A 4 -6.54 8.41 1.58
N MET A 5 -7.85 8.67 1.52
CA MET A 5 -8.73 8.59 2.69
C MET A 5 -10.12 8.07 2.34
N GLY A 6 -10.84 7.62 3.37
CA GLY A 6 -12.25 7.26 3.26
C GLY A 6 -13.17 8.43 3.62
N ALA A 7 -14.48 8.15 3.63
CA ALA A 7 -15.49 9.02 4.19
C ALA A 7 -15.37 9.08 5.73
N VAL A 8 -15.54 10.29 6.27
CA VAL A 8 -15.54 10.57 7.70
C VAL A 8 -16.98 10.80 8.17
N ALA A 9 -17.39 10.14 9.25
CA ALA A 9 -18.78 10.22 9.75
C ALA A 9 -19.13 11.58 10.36
N ASP A 10 -18.14 12.31 10.88
CA ASP A 10 -18.36 13.65 11.46
C ASP A 10 -18.42 14.70 10.34
N ASN A 11 -19.61 15.29 10.16
CA ASN A 11 -19.86 16.33 9.16
C ASN A 11 -18.95 17.56 9.31
N ARG A 12 -18.56 17.93 10.55
CA ARG A 12 -17.65 19.08 10.76
C ARG A 12 -16.25 18.78 10.26
N VAL A 13 -15.79 17.55 10.45
CA VAL A 13 -14.51 17.10 9.90
C VAL A 13 -14.60 16.99 8.38
N MET A 14 -15.70 16.46 7.85
CA MET A 14 -15.91 16.35 6.41
C MET A 14 -15.91 17.71 5.71
N GLU A 15 -16.50 18.75 6.29
CA GLU A 15 -16.42 20.12 5.74
C GLU A 15 -14.98 20.66 5.73
N LYS A 16 -14.18 20.35 6.77
CA LYS A 16 -12.75 20.72 6.77
C LYS A 16 -11.98 20.01 5.66
N VAL A 17 -12.23 18.72 5.45
CA VAL A 17 -11.62 17.94 4.37
C VAL A 17 -11.98 18.53 3.00
N LYS A 18 -13.24 18.95 2.79
CA LYS A 18 -13.64 19.62 1.54
C LYS A 18 -12.90 20.94 1.34
N MET A 19 -12.75 21.74 2.39
CA MET A 19 -12.00 23.00 2.33
C MET A 19 -10.52 22.77 2.03
N GLU A 20 -9.90 21.77 2.66
CA GLU A 20 -8.52 21.36 2.42
C GLU A 20 -8.33 20.88 0.97
N HIS A 21 -9.20 19.99 0.50
CA HIS A 21 -9.18 19.52 -0.89
C HIS A 21 -9.35 20.67 -1.89
N ALA A 22 -10.26 21.61 -1.62
CA ALA A 22 -10.46 22.78 -2.48
C ALA A 22 -9.23 23.70 -2.53
N HIS A 23 -8.39 23.69 -1.48
CA HIS A 23 -7.19 24.51 -1.40
C HIS A 23 -5.95 23.82 -2.02
N TYR A 24 -5.73 22.54 -1.73
CA TYR A 24 -4.50 21.82 -2.13
C TYR A 24 -4.69 20.87 -3.32
N GLY A 25 -5.89 20.33 -3.52
CA GLY A 25 -6.21 19.44 -4.64
C GLY A 25 -5.51 18.08 -4.62
N ASP A 26 -4.92 17.67 -3.50
CA ASP A 26 -4.09 16.46 -3.36
C ASP A 26 -4.75 15.35 -2.53
N ILE A 27 -6.05 15.45 -2.27
CA ILE A 27 -6.83 14.41 -1.57
C ILE A 27 -7.54 13.50 -2.58
N LEU A 28 -7.28 12.20 -2.47
CA LEU A 28 -8.07 11.12 -3.07
C LEU A 28 -9.00 10.53 -2.00
N GLN A 29 -10.28 10.84 -2.11
CA GLN A 29 -11.30 10.34 -1.19
C GLN A 29 -12.21 9.32 -1.88
N GLU A 30 -12.44 8.19 -1.21
CA GLU A 30 -13.29 7.10 -1.67
C GLU A 30 -14.50 6.89 -0.75
N ASP A 31 -15.55 6.29 -1.31
CA ASP A 31 -16.83 6.07 -0.62
C ASP A 31 -16.82 4.79 0.24
N PHE A 32 -15.95 4.76 1.25
CA PHE A 32 -16.01 3.78 2.33
C PHE A 32 -15.70 4.44 3.66
N VAL A 33 -16.26 3.88 4.75
CA VAL A 33 -16.00 4.39 6.10
C VAL A 33 -14.52 4.21 6.45
N ASP A 34 -13.86 5.30 6.79
CA ASP A 34 -12.45 5.28 7.17
C ASP A 34 -12.28 4.58 8.53
N PHE A 35 -12.02 3.29 8.47
CA PHE A 35 -11.82 2.42 9.62
C PHE A 35 -10.65 1.49 9.37
N TYR A 36 -9.97 1.06 10.43
CA TYR A 36 -8.72 0.29 10.32
C TYR A 36 -8.88 -1.02 9.51
N ARG A 37 -10.05 -1.65 9.56
CA ARG A 37 -10.35 -2.86 8.77
C ARG A 37 -10.52 -2.59 7.27
N ASN A 38 -10.72 -1.34 6.88
CA ASN A 38 -10.94 -0.91 5.49
C ASN A 38 -9.67 -0.30 4.87
N LEU A 39 -8.52 -0.33 5.57
CA LEU A 39 -7.25 0.20 5.03
C LEU A 39 -6.88 -0.42 3.68
N THR A 40 -7.18 -1.70 3.47
CA THR A 40 -6.95 -2.36 2.18
C THR A 40 -7.71 -1.68 1.04
N HIS A 41 -8.91 -1.12 1.28
CA HIS A 41 -9.62 -0.34 0.27
C HIS A 41 -8.86 0.94 -0.11
N LYS A 42 -8.21 1.63 0.84
CA LYS A 42 -7.30 2.75 0.53
C LYS A 42 -6.14 2.29 -0.34
N GLY A 43 -5.52 1.15 -0.01
CA GLY A 43 -4.42 0.58 -0.79
C GLY A 43 -4.85 0.28 -2.24
N ILE A 44 -6.01 -0.33 -2.44
CA ILE A 44 -6.58 -0.62 -3.77
C ILE A 44 -6.88 0.69 -4.53
N ALA A 45 -7.49 1.68 -3.86
CA ALA A 45 -7.78 2.98 -4.45
C ALA A 45 -6.50 3.69 -4.91
N ALA A 46 -5.45 3.69 -4.07
CA ALA A 46 -4.15 4.23 -4.41
C ALA A 46 -3.55 3.55 -5.65
N LEU A 47 -3.58 2.21 -5.71
CA LEU A 47 -3.11 1.47 -6.89
C LEU A 47 -3.88 1.85 -8.16
N ASN A 48 -5.22 1.92 -8.08
CA ASN A 48 -6.07 2.27 -9.21
C ASN A 48 -5.82 3.70 -9.69
N TRP A 49 -5.70 4.64 -8.76
CA TRP A 49 -5.45 6.05 -9.07
C TRP A 49 -4.08 6.23 -9.72
N VAL A 50 -3.01 5.68 -9.14
CA VAL A 50 -1.66 5.76 -9.73
C VAL A 50 -1.62 5.07 -11.10
N SER A 51 -2.26 3.91 -11.24
CA SER A 51 -2.37 3.19 -12.52
C SER A 51 -3.05 4.02 -13.61
N SER A 52 -4.09 4.78 -13.23
CA SER A 52 -4.93 5.55 -14.16
C SER A 52 -4.39 6.94 -14.49
N TYR A 53 -3.72 7.61 -13.55
CA TYR A 53 -3.35 9.03 -13.72
C TYR A 53 -1.84 9.28 -13.81
N CYS A 54 -0.99 8.33 -13.37
CA CYS A 54 0.47 8.51 -13.34
C CYS A 54 1.16 7.74 -14.48
N TYR A 55 1.10 8.28 -15.71
CA TYR A 55 1.65 7.58 -16.88
C TYR A 55 3.18 7.58 -16.94
N ASN A 56 3.82 8.69 -16.53
CA ASN A 56 5.26 8.95 -16.71
C ASN A 56 6.07 8.84 -15.40
N THR A 57 5.57 8.08 -14.43
CA THR A 57 6.22 7.86 -13.13
C THR A 57 7.04 6.58 -13.16
N THR A 58 8.26 6.57 -12.63
CA THR A 58 9.06 5.34 -12.51
C THR A 58 8.69 4.53 -11.26
N TYR A 59 8.56 5.22 -10.12
CA TYR A 59 8.34 4.64 -8.81
C TYR A 59 7.23 5.38 -8.07
N ALA A 60 6.42 4.65 -7.30
CA ALA A 60 5.55 5.23 -6.28
C ALA A 60 5.98 4.75 -4.89
N LEU A 61 6.06 5.67 -3.95
CA LEU A 61 6.29 5.40 -2.53
C LEU A 61 4.95 5.47 -1.80
N LYS A 62 4.57 4.40 -1.10
CA LYS A 62 3.56 4.42 -0.05
C LYS A 62 4.27 4.64 1.27
N THR A 63 3.75 5.53 2.11
CA THR A 63 4.17 5.69 3.51
C THR A 63 2.98 6.19 4.33
N ASP A 64 3.04 6.01 5.64
CA ASP A 64 2.03 6.53 6.57
C ASP A 64 2.34 8.00 6.94
N ASP A 65 1.35 8.72 7.44
CA ASP A 65 1.43 10.14 7.79
C ASP A 65 2.25 10.41 9.06
N ASP A 66 2.59 9.35 9.82
CA ASP A 66 3.44 9.37 11.01
C ASP A 66 4.89 8.90 10.74
N ILE A 67 5.27 8.74 9.45
CA ILE A 67 6.61 8.28 9.05
C ILE A 67 7.41 9.41 8.38
N MET A 68 8.67 9.55 8.80
CA MET A 68 9.62 10.48 8.16
C MET A 68 10.47 9.78 7.10
N VAL A 69 10.49 10.34 5.89
CA VAL A 69 11.27 9.81 4.77
C VAL A 69 12.36 10.80 4.35
N ASN A 70 13.62 10.36 4.36
CA ASN A 70 14.70 11.13 3.75
C ASN A 70 14.66 10.96 2.21
N ILE A 71 13.90 11.84 1.56
CA ILE A 71 13.64 11.76 0.12
C ILE A 71 14.92 11.88 -0.73
N PHE A 72 15.88 12.71 -0.32
CA PHE A 72 17.14 12.90 -1.07
C PHE A 72 17.97 11.62 -1.07
N LYS A 73 18.13 10.99 0.10
CA LYS A 73 18.84 9.72 0.22
C LYS A 73 18.11 8.61 -0.53
N LEU A 74 16.77 8.61 -0.46
CA LEU A 74 15.97 7.62 -1.16
C LEU A 74 16.14 7.72 -2.68
N VAL A 75 15.97 8.92 -3.24
CA VAL A 75 16.12 9.16 -4.69
C VAL A 75 17.53 8.80 -5.14
N SER A 76 18.56 9.26 -4.41
CA SER A 76 19.95 8.92 -4.71
C SER A 76 20.17 7.41 -4.74
N LYS A 77 19.61 6.65 -3.78
CA LYS A 77 19.75 5.19 -3.73
C LYS A 77 19.01 4.50 -4.88
N LEU A 78 17.80 4.96 -5.20
CA LEU A 78 17.03 4.43 -6.32
C LEU A 78 17.78 4.60 -7.64
N THR A 79 18.22 5.83 -7.94
CA THR A 79 18.82 6.16 -9.26
C THR A 79 20.25 5.66 -9.45
N SER A 80 20.99 5.35 -8.38
CA SER A 80 22.40 4.93 -8.48
C SER A 80 22.65 3.46 -8.14
N ASP A 81 22.06 2.92 -7.08
CA ASP A 81 22.35 1.56 -6.61
C ASP A 81 21.31 0.58 -7.16
N ILE A 82 20.03 0.89 -6.94
CA ILE A 82 18.92 -0.01 -7.31
C ILE A 82 18.76 -0.12 -8.81
N GLU A 83 18.72 0.99 -9.54
CA GLU A 83 18.58 0.97 -11.00
C GLU A 83 19.71 0.20 -11.70
N ASN A 84 20.95 0.33 -11.21
CA ASN A 84 22.10 -0.36 -11.78
C ASN A 84 22.10 -1.86 -11.49
N ARG A 85 21.62 -2.29 -10.32
CA ARG A 85 21.64 -3.70 -9.90
C ARG A 85 20.41 -4.49 -10.29
N LEU A 86 19.24 -3.87 -10.20
CA LEU A 86 17.94 -4.52 -10.31
C LEU A 86 17.11 -4.01 -11.49
N GLY A 87 17.54 -2.92 -12.15
CA GLY A 87 16.77 -2.25 -13.18
C GLY A 87 15.66 -1.36 -12.62
N LYS A 88 14.71 -1.00 -13.49
CA LYS A 88 13.60 -0.06 -13.18
C LYS A 88 12.22 -0.71 -13.04
N LYS A 89 12.10 -1.99 -13.40
CA LYS A 89 10.83 -2.73 -13.52
C LYS A 89 10.82 -3.93 -12.59
N ASP A 90 9.64 -4.49 -12.34
CA ASP A 90 9.48 -5.67 -11.47
C ASP A 90 10.04 -5.42 -10.05
N LEU A 91 9.88 -4.19 -9.53
CA LEU A 91 10.42 -3.77 -8.24
C LEU A 91 9.32 -3.59 -7.20
N ILE A 92 9.49 -4.31 -6.09
CA ILE A 92 8.79 -4.14 -4.82
C ILE A 92 9.88 -4.03 -3.76
N LEU A 93 10.03 -2.87 -3.13
CA LEU A 93 11.19 -2.53 -2.31
C LEU A 93 10.73 -2.04 -0.93
N SER A 94 11.18 -2.70 0.14
CA SER A 94 10.96 -2.26 1.52
C SER A 94 11.82 -3.02 2.54
N ASN A 95 11.75 -2.60 3.81
CA ASN A 95 12.01 -3.50 4.93
C ASN A 95 10.91 -4.58 4.97
N GLN A 96 11.29 -5.85 5.18
CA GLN A 96 10.36 -6.98 5.05
C GLN A 96 10.00 -7.65 6.37
N TRP A 97 8.77 -8.12 6.42
CA TRP A 97 8.28 -9.09 7.39
C TRP A 97 8.40 -10.50 6.80
N LEU A 98 9.42 -11.26 7.21
CA LEU A 98 9.68 -12.58 6.63
C LEU A 98 8.78 -13.68 7.18
N ARG A 99 8.37 -13.57 8.45
CA ARG A 99 7.65 -14.64 9.16
C ARG A 99 6.76 -14.08 10.29
N MET A 100 5.96 -13.09 9.97
CA MET A 100 5.03 -12.53 10.95
C MET A 100 3.95 -13.55 11.31
N LYS A 101 3.74 -13.73 12.62
CA LYS A 101 2.71 -14.63 13.14
C LYS A 101 1.34 -13.99 12.92
N VAL A 102 0.39 -14.79 12.43
CA VAL A 102 -0.99 -14.33 12.28
C VAL A 102 -1.60 -14.14 13.65
N LEU A 103 -2.19 -12.97 13.90
CA LEU A 103 -2.76 -12.63 15.20
C LEU A 103 -4.10 -13.35 15.38
N ARG A 104 -4.12 -14.30 16.32
CA ARG A 104 -5.31 -15.12 16.66
C ARG A 104 -5.99 -14.68 17.97
N ASP A 105 -5.50 -13.62 18.60
CA ASP A 105 -6.17 -13.02 19.75
C ASP A 105 -7.32 -12.14 19.27
N LYS A 106 -8.56 -12.45 19.71
CA LYS A 106 -9.78 -11.69 19.39
C LYS A 106 -9.74 -10.23 19.85
N LYS A 107 -8.85 -9.88 20.79
CA LYS A 107 -8.63 -8.49 21.23
C LYS A 107 -7.81 -7.68 20.24
N SER A 108 -7.10 -8.32 19.32
CA SER A 108 -6.30 -7.64 18.30
C SER A 108 -7.20 -6.97 17.26
N LYS A 109 -6.84 -5.75 16.86
CA LYS A 109 -7.47 -5.05 15.72
C LYS A 109 -7.32 -5.84 14.41
N LEU A 110 -6.21 -6.59 14.29
CA LEU A 110 -5.88 -7.47 13.17
C LEU A 110 -6.16 -8.95 13.52
N TYR A 111 -7.16 -9.23 14.35
CA TYR A 111 -7.57 -10.62 14.60
C TYR A 111 -8.02 -11.28 13.29
N ILE A 112 -7.43 -12.43 12.98
CA ILE A 112 -7.81 -13.26 11.84
C ILE A 112 -8.18 -14.65 12.36
N PRO A 113 -9.40 -15.14 12.13
CA PRO A 113 -9.80 -16.48 12.52
C PRO A 113 -9.13 -17.53 11.59
N LYS A 114 -9.00 -18.77 12.06
CA LYS A 114 -8.23 -19.80 11.33
C LYS A 114 -8.95 -20.27 10.07
N GLU A 115 -10.26 -20.12 10.07
CA GLU A 115 -11.20 -20.39 8.99
C GLU A 115 -10.98 -19.43 7.81
N ASP A 116 -10.66 -18.16 8.09
CA ASP A 116 -10.42 -17.15 7.05
C ASP A 116 -8.99 -17.19 6.49
N PHE A 117 -8.03 -17.69 7.29
CA PHE A 117 -6.64 -17.86 6.89
C PHE A 117 -6.04 -19.01 7.66
N GLU A 118 -5.80 -20.14 7.01
CA GLU A 118 -5.30 -21.36 7.67
C GLU A 118 -3.86 -21.25 8.19
N PRO A 119 -2.89 -20.63 7.46
CA PRO A 119 -1.49 -20.61 7.89
C PRO A 119 -1.28 -19.86 9.21
N ASN A 120 -0.33 -20.34 10.02
CA ASN A 120 0.02 -19.66 11.29
C ASN A 120 0.93 -18.44 11.09
N TYR A 121 1.54 -18.31 9.91
CA TYR A 121 2.47 -17.25 9.56
C TYR A 121 2.15 -16.71 8.18
N PHE A 122 2.33 -15.41 8.00
CA PHE A 122 2.27 -14.78 6.68
C PHE A 122 3.50 -15.18 5.85
N SER A 123 3.31 -15.28 4.53
CA SER A 123 4.42 -15.26 3.57
C SER A 123 5.12 -13.89 3.61
N PRO A 124 6.38 -13.78 3.12
CA PRO A 124 7.10 -12.51 3.13
C PRO A 124 6.31 -11.37 2.47
N TYR A 125 6.26 -10.22 3.13
CA TYR A 125 5.61 -9.00 2.64
C TYR A 125 6.35 -7.76 3.16
N CYS A 126 6.03 -6.59 2.60
CA CYS A 126 6.60 -5.32 3.01
C CYS A 126 6.04 -4.84 4.35
N SER A 127 6.86 -4.15 5.15
CA SER A 127 6.34 -3.42 6.31
C SER A 127 5.41 -2.29 5.89
N GLY A 128 4.27 -2.14 6.58
CA GLY A 128 3.31 -1.07 6.38
C GLY A 128 3.88 0.35 6.45
N SER A 129 4.98 0.58 7.18
CA SER A 129 5.57 1.92 7.36
C SER A 129 5.94 2.60 6.04
N ALA A 130 6.57 1.85 5.12
CA ALA A 130 6.93 2.35 3.81
C ALA A 130 7.28 1.22 2.84
N PHE A 131 6.82 1.33 1.59
CA PHE A 131 7.26 0.48 0.49
C PHE A 131 7.20 1.21 -0.85
N ILE A 132 8.03 0.77 -1.79
CA ILE A 132 8.15 1.36 -3.11
C ILE A 132 7.80 0.32 -4.16
N LEU A 133 6.99 0.73 -5.13
CA LEU A 133 6.59 -0.09 -6.27
C LEU A 133 7.01 0.59 -7.57
N SER A 134 7.53 -0.18 -8.52
CA SER A 134 7.67 0.31 -9.90
C SER A 134 6.31 0.41 -10.58
N ILE A 135 6.14 1.37 -11.49
CA ILE A 135 4.84 1.67 -12.09
C ILE A 135 4.22 0.48 -12.85
N ASP A 136 5.05 -0.38 -13.45
CA ASP A 136 4.61 -1.58 -14.15
C ASP A 136 4.00 -2.63 -13.19
N VAL A 137 4.52 -2.68 -11.96
CA VAL A 137 4.00 -3.55 -10.91
C VAL A 137 2.67 -3.02 -10.42
N ILE A 138 2.57 -1.71 -10.18
CA ILE A 138 1.31 -1.05 -9.78
C ILE A 138 0.20 -1.33 -10.80
N ARG A 139 0.49 -1.20 -12.09
CA ARG A 139 -0.49 -1.50 -13.16
C ARG A 139 -0.97 -2.93 -13.11
N ARG A 140 -0.06 -3.92 -13.04
CA ARG A 140 -0.44 -5.34 -12.93
C ARG A 140 -1.23 -5.61 -11.65
N MET A 141 -0.80 -5.07 -10.51
CA MET A 141 -1.49 -5.21 -9.22
C MET A 141 -2.90 -4.61 -9.25
N SER A 142 -3.09 -3.43 -9.86
CA SER A 142 -4.41 -2.80 -10.00
C SER A 142 -5.41 -3.66 -10.78
N VAL A 143 -4.92 -4.41 -11.78
CA VAL A 143 -5.75 -5.34 -12.55
C VAL A 143 -6.12 -6.57 -11.71
N VAL A 144 -5.14 -7.20 -11.06
CA VAL A 144 -5.39 -8.43 -10.30
C VAL A 144 -6.13 -8.20 -8.98
N ALA A 145 -6.08 -7.00 -8.40
CA ALA A 145 -6.82 -6.63 -7.19
C ALA A 145 -8.32 -6.86 -7.33
N LYS A 146 -8.87 -6.77 -8.54
CA LYS A 146 -10.29 -7.04 -8.83
C LYS A 146 -10.66 -8.53 -8.67
N CYS A 147 -9.69 -9.42 -8.77
CA CYS A 147 -9.89 -10.87 -8.75
C CYS A 147 -9.37 -11.54 -7.47
N VAL A 148 -8.55 -10.84 -6.68
CA VAL A 148 -8.00 -11.37 -5.43
C VAL A 148 -8.96 -11.01 -4.28
N PRO A 149 -9.48 -12.00 -3.53
CA PRO A 149 -10.41 -11.76 -2.42
C PRO A 149 -9.81 -10.80 -1.41
N PHE A 150 -10.64 -9.88 -0.92
CA PHE A 150 -10.26 -8.89 0.07
C PHE A 150 -9.59 -9.54 1.30
N PHE A 151 -8.56 -8.88 1.82
CA PHE A 151 -7.89 -9.27 3.05
C PHE A 151 -7.61 -8.03 3.91
N LEU A 152 -7.84 -8.12 5.22
CA LEU A 152 -7.86 -6.95 6.10
C LEU A 152 -6.48 -6.32 6.39
N VAL A 153 -5.41 -7.08 6.20
CA VAL A 153 -4.03 -6.62 6.41
C VAL A 153 -3.55 -6.01 5.10
N ASP A 154 -3.54 -4.68 5.01
CA ASP A 154 -3.37 -3.94 3.76
C ASP A 154 -1.98 -4.14 3.14
N ASP A 155 -0.92 -4.04 3.95
CA ASP A 155 0.45 -4.25 3.51
C ASP A 155 0.68 -5.69 3.01
N TYR A 156 0.15 -6.69 3.73
CA TYR A 156 0.17 -8.09 3.29
C TYR A 156 -0.69 -8.33 2.04
N TYR A 157 -1.86 -7.71 1.93
CA TYR A 157 -2.71 -7.83 0.74
C TYR A 157 -1.96 -7.31 -0.49
N ILE A 158 -1.44 -6.09 -0.44
CA ILE A 158 -0.78 -5.44 -1.58
C ILE A 158 0.56 -6.11 -1.91
N THR A 159 1.45 -6.26 -0.92
CA THR A 159 2.84 -6.65 -1.16
C THR A 159 3.13 -8.13 -0.94
N GLY A 160 2.15 -8.87 -0.42
CA GLY A 160 2.19 -10.33 -0.29
C GLY A 160 1.26 -11.00 -1.31
N MET A 161 -0.05 -10.78 -1.19
CA MET A 161 -1.05 -11.49 -2.01
C MET A 161 -1.05 -11.03 -3.47
N LEU A 162 -1.16 -9.73 -3.75
CA LEU A 162 -1.13 -9.22 -5.12
C LEU A 162 0.25 -9.44 -5.76
N ALA A 163 1.32 -9.24 -4.99
CA ALA A 163 2.70 -9.49 -5.44
C ALA A 163 2.87 -10.94 -5.92
N LYS A 164 2.43 -11.92 -5.11
CA LYS A 164 2.43 -13.33 -5.49
C LYS A 164 1.57 -13.59 -6.73
N LYS A 165 0.43 -12.90 -6.87
CA LYS A 165 -0.47 -13.07 -8.03
C LYS A 165 0.13 -12.54 -9.34
N VAL A 166 1.09 -11.62 -9.26
CA VAL A 166 1.85 -11.11 -10.41
C VAL A 166 3.26 -11.71 -10.52
N ASP A 167 3.49 -12.82 -9.82
CA ASP A 167 4.75 -13.59 -9.80
C ASP A 167 5.98 -12.77 -9.34
N LEU A 168 5.79 -11.88 -8.37
CA LEU A 168 6.84 -11.06 -7.78
C LEU A 168 6.96 -11.27 -6.28
N THR A 169 8.16 -11.01 -5.75
CA THR A 169 8.46 -11.02 -4.33
C THR A 169 9.10 -9.70 -3.91
N PRO A 170 8.79 -9.17 -2.71
CA PRO A 170 9.48 -8.03 -2.15
C PRO A 170 11.00 -8.26 -2.08
N LYS A 171 11.78 -7.22 -2.33
CA LYS A 171 13.24 -7.19 -2.17
C LYS A 171 13.62 -6.22 -1.06
N ASN A 172 14.59 -6.61 -0.23
CA ASN A 172 15.02 -5.81 0.90
C ASN A 172 15.95 -4.70 0.41
N VAL A 173 15.88 -3.53 1.06
CA VAL A 173 16.58 -2.31 0.61
C VAL A 173 17.42 -1.70 1.71
#